data_AF-A0A1G3AB10-F1
#
_entry.id   AF-A0A1G3AB10-F1
#
_cell.length_a   1.000
_cell.length_b   1.000
_cell.length_c   1.000
_cell.angle_alpha   90.00
_cell.angle_beta   90.00
_cell.angle_gamma   90.00
#
_symmetry.space_group_name_H-M   'P 1'
#
loop_
_entity.id
_entity.type
_entity.pdbx_description
1 polymer ?
#
loop_
_entity_poly.entity_id
_entity_poly.type
_entity_poly.pdbx_seq_one_letter_code
_entity_poly.pdbx_strand_id
1 'polypeptide(L)'
;MKPIDRIMSGLTGIIAFLFLGEVHFMGLVLLAFPIGLFAASMLIEVLSKPFAYCLPGHRKVPGKFVLFIGIVTNALGSLLFLAYPALTGWQRVSTVCSAFGAGSIMYWFGVWLAWRTPFAVLLLIFLPGMWIPTSRLKLSIIAQQVIVEVPFEITVLGVLSSLAGWWWLTNKTHARQFCAVPRLGLLDLWNKEKVERYRQSRADGKKDKTKSHPRPWVEELFLGRMNRCGYLGVGRHIWGGLYTTFAMVLSTWKAQLVWLPVVFVIYYTNPFGKNLLGLLAANIVANIGAPIYTSLFTSQGRKEMLVTSVVEAGAIAVLTTAIIAAIIALSMVLVPIMPKITLSGRSNFTFHALEIRSLCLLILAMPAALTFRLILHRRPALMRLSVFMLLIFAVSIPDFLFTPGEPTLLSMLLEPIIKPIPIATFVISSWLAFAAVLWYTCMRRPLVGQSRRY
;
A
#
# COMPACT_ATOMS: atom_id res chain seq x y z
N MET A 1 15.26 -28.56 -9.20
CA MET A 1 14.09 -28.20 -8.35
C MET A 1 12.94 -27.83 -9.24
N LYS A 2 11.83 -28.56 -9.18
CA LYS A 2 10.62 -28.24 -9.93
C LYS A 2 10.01 -26.95 -9.34
N PRO A 3 9.31 -26.12 -10.13
CA PRO A 3 8.68 -24.90 -9.64
C PRO A 3 7.72 -25.16 -8.45
N ILE A 4 7.13 -26.37 -8.38
CA ILE A 4 6.28 -26.83 -7.28
C ILE A 4 7.05 -26.92 -5.95
N ASP A 5 8.29 -27.41 -5.97
CA ASP A 5 9.09 -27.61 -4.75
C ASP A 5 9.43 -26.27 -4.08
N ARG A 6 9.66 -25.20 -4.86
CA ARG A 6 9.91 -23.85 -4.34
C ARG A 6 8.66 -23.22 -3.71
N ILE A 7 7.48 -23.54 -4.25
CA ILE A 7 6.20 -23.07 -3.70
C ILE A 7 5.94 -23.78 -2.38
N MET A 8 6.15 -25.10 -2.33
CA MET A 8 5.98 -25.89 -1.11
C MET A 8 6.97 -25.47 -0.02
N SER A 9 8.24 -25.21 -0.33
CA SER A 9 9.21 -24.71 0.64
C SER A 9 8.88 -23.32 1.17
N GLY A 10 8.31 -22.45 0.33
CA GLY A 10 7.84 -21.13 0.75
C GLY A 10 6.61 -21.20 1.65
N LEU A 11 5.66 -22.09 1.32
CA LEU A 11 4.46 -22.34 2.12
C LEU A 11 4.80 -22.97 3.47
N THR A 12 5.70 -23.96 3.51
CA THR A 12 6.14 -24.56 4.78
C THR A 12 6.91 -23.57 5.63
N GLY A 13 7.70 -22.69 5.05
CA GLY A 13 8.34 -21.59 5.79
C GLY A 13 7.33 -20.61 6.40
N ILE A 14 6.28 -20.24 5.66
CA ILE A 14 5.20 -19.38 6.16
C ILE A 14 4.40 -20.08 7.25
N ILE A 15 4.05 -21.36 7.06
CA ILE A 15 3.32 -22.17 8.05
C ILE A 15 4.17 -22.33 9.30
N ALA A 16 5.41 -22.82 9.19
CA ALA A 16 6.31 -22.96 10.35
C ALA A 16 6.48 -21.63 11.09
N PHE A 17 6.64 -20.51 10.37
CA PHE A 17 6.75 -19.18 10.97
C PHE A 17 5.45 -18.73 11.68
N LEU A 18 4.28 -19.11 11.17
CA LEU A 18 2.98 -18.84 11.81
C LEU A 18 2.68 -19.74 13.01
N PHE A 19 3.32 -20.92 13.09
CA PHE A 19 3.04 -21.97 14.09
C PHE A 19 4.16 -22.18 15.13
N LEU A 20 5.23 -21.38 15.15
CA LEU A 20 6.39 -21.56 16.05
C LEU A 20 6.49 -20.53 17.21
N GLY A 21 5.41 -19.85 17.62
CA GLY A 21 5.48 -18.91 18.76
C GLY A 21 4.13 -18.53 19.36
N GLU A 22 4.11 -17.86 20.53
CA GLU A 22 2.93 -17.44 21.32
C GLU A 22 1.81 -16.69 20.54
N VAL A 23 2.03 -16.38 19.26
CA VAL A 23 1.17 -15.62 18.35
C VAL A 23 0.23 -16.52 17.51
N HIS A 24 0.08 -17.81 17.84
CA HIS A 24 -0.75 -18.78 17.10
C HIS A 24 -2.16 -18.27 16.77
N PHE A 25 -2.79 -17.56 17.72
CA PHE A 25 -4.14 -17.03 17.59
C PHE A 25 -4.28 -16.06 16.39
N MET A 26 -3.40 -15.05 16.34
CA MET A 26 -3.45 -14.02 15.31
C MET A 26 -3.00 -14.56 13.95
N GLY A 27 -2.07 -15.52 13.94
CA GLY A 27 -1.62 -16.19 12.72
C GLY A 27 -2.76 -16.88 11.97
N LEU A 28 -3.64 -17.59 12.68
CA LEU A 28 -4.81 -18.27 12.08
C LEU A 28 -5.83 -17.28 11.50
N VAL A 29 -6.16 -16.21 12.25
CA VAL A 29 -7.08 -15.17 11.78
C VAL A 29 -6.50 -14.42 10.58
N LEU A 30 -5.20 -14.12 10.59
CA LEU A 30 -4.51 -13.48 9.48
C LEU A 30 -4.38 -14.39 8.25
N LEU A 31 -4.34 -15.71 8.43
CA LEU A 31 -4.28 -16.69 7.34
C LEU A 31 -5.61 -16.81 6.58
N ALA A 32 -6.74 -16.43 7.18
CA ALA A 32 -8.01 -16.33 6.46
C ALA A 32 -7.98 -15.26 5.34
N PHE A 33 -7.22 -14.18 5.52
CA PHE A 33 -7.07 -13.11 4.53
C PHE A 33 -6.44 -13.56 3.20
N PRO A 34 -5.24 -14.19 3.15
CA PRO A 34 -4.65 -14.67 1.90
C PRO A 34 -5.52 -15.74 1.23
N ILE A 35 -6.25 -16.55 2.00
CA ILE A 35 -7.15 -17.56 1.44
C ILE A 35 -8.35 -16.90 0.75
N GLY A 36 -8.96 -15.89 1.37
CA GLY A 36 -10.01 -15.08 0.75
C GLY A 36 -9.53 -14.38 -0.52
N LEU A 37 -8.32 -13.82 -0.47
CA LEU A 37 -7.69 -13.20 -1.62
C LEU A 37 -7.44 -14.20 -2.76
N PHE A 38 -6.94 -15.40 -2.44
CA PHE A 38 -6.68 -16.46 -3.42
C PHE A 38 -7.99 -16.94 -4.06
N ALA A 39 -9.00 -17.28 -3.26
CA ALA A 39 -10.31 -17.71 -3.73
C ALA A 39 -10.94 -16.67 -4.66
N ALA A 40 -10.93 -15.40 -4.27
CA ALA A 40 -11.42 -14.30 -5.10
C ALA A 40 -10.60 -14.10 -6.38
N SER A 41 -9.28 -14.27 -6.34
CA SER A 41 -8.44 -14.12 -7.52
C SER A 41 -8.71 -15.20 -8.58
N MET A 42 -8.90 -16.45 -8.15
CA MET A 42 -9.30 -17.55 -9.05
C MET A 42 -10.68 -17.27 -9.65
N LEU A 43 -11.61 -16.77 -8.83
CA LEU A 43 -12.95 -16.41 -9.26
C LEU A 43 -12.94 -15.32 -10.34
N ILE A 44 -12.19 -14.25 -10.11
CA ILE A 44 -12.05 -13.12 -11.04
C ILE A 44 -11.46 -13.62 -12.37
N GLU A 45 -10.52 -14.55 -12.33
CA GLU A 45 -9.97 -15.15 -13.55
C GLU A 45 -11.03 -15.92 -14.34
N VAL A 46 -11.87 -16.72 -13.68
CA VAL A 46 -12.98 -17.41 -14.33
C VAL A 46 -13.99 -16.40 -14.92
N LEU A 47 -14.37 -15.38 -14.14
CA LEU A 47 -15.31 -14.32 -14.55
C LEU A 47 -14.78 -13.40 -15.65
N SER A 48 -13.47 -13.36 -15.87
CA SER A 48 -12.86 -12.60 -16.97
C SER A 48 -13.05 -13.25 -18.34
N LYS A 49 -13.34 -14.56 -18.37
CA LYS A 49 -13.51 -15.32 -19.60
C LYS A 49 -14.95 -15.18 -20.11
N PRO A 50 -15.19 -14.74 -21.36
CA PRO A 50 -16.54 -14.56 -21.89
C PRO A 50 -17.33 -15.87 -21.92
N PHE A 51 -16.66 -17.00 -22.19
CA PHE A 51 -17.27 -18.32 -22.18
C PHE A 51 -17.92 -18.69 -20.84
N ALA A 52 -17.41 -18.17 -19.72
CA ALA A 52 -18.00 -18.43 -18.41
C ALA A 52 -19.45 -17.91 -18.31
N TYR A 53 -19.83 -16.89 -19.09
CA TYR A 53 -21.19 -16.34 -19.09
C TYR A 53 -22.19 -17.18 -19.88
N CYS A 54 -21.72 -18.09 -20.73
CA CYS A 54 -22.56 -19.04 -21.46
C CYS A 54 -22.99 -20.21 -20.57
N LEU A 55 -22.32 -20.44 -19.43
CA LEU A 55 -22.61 -21.56 -18.55
C LEU A 55 -23.87 -21.30 -17.69
N PRO A 56 -24.72 -22.32 -17.49
CA PRO A 56 -25.87 -22.21 -16.60
C PRO A 56 -25.39 -21.95 -15.17
N GLY A 57 -26.03 -20.98 -14.50
CA GLY A 57 -25.69 -20.65 -13.11
C GLY A 57 -24.40 -19.85 -12.92
N HIS A 58 -23.74 -19.36 -13.98
CA HIS A 58 -22.50 -18.57 -13.90
C HIS A 58 -22.54 -17.38 -12.93
N ARG A 59 -23.73 -16.87 -12.62
CA ARG A 59 -23.93 -15.77 -11.66
C ARG A 59 -23.91 -16.22 -10.20
N LYS A 60 -24.44 -17.41 -9.90
CA LYS A 60 -24.62 -17.89 -8.51
C LYS A 60 -23.45 -18.76 -8.05
N VAL A 61 -22.85 -19.52 -8.96
CA VAL A 61 -21.74 -20.43 -8.65
C VAL A 61 -20.53 -19.70 -8.05
N PRO A 62 -20.12 -18.52 -8.53
CA PRO A 62 -18.99 -17.79 -7.97
C PRO A 62 -19.17 -17.44 -6.48
N GLY A 63 -20.33 -16.89 -6.12
CA GLY A 63 -20.67 -16.60 -4.73
C GLY A 63 -20.63 -17.87 -3.88
N LYS A 64 -21.29 -18.95 -4.34
CA LYS A 64 -21.33 -20.28 -3.67
C LYS A 64 -19.93 -20.80 -3.36
N PHE A 65 -19.04 -20.73 -4.33
CA PHE A 65 -17.67 -21.18 -4.22
C PHE A 65 -16.87 -20.41 -3.15
N VAL A 66 -16.91 -19.07 -3.20
CA VAL A 66 -16.21 -18.22 -2.23
C VAL A 66 -16.78 -18.41 -0.82
N LEU A 67 -18.10 -18.46 -0.67
CA LEU A 67 -18.73 -18.71 0.63
C LEU A 67 -18.34 -20.08 1.20
N PHE A 68 -18.37 -21.13 0.38
CA PHE A 68 -18.01 -22.48 0.80
C PHE A 68 -16.56 -22.56 1.28
N ILE A 69 -15.62 -22.00 0.51
CA ILE A 69 -14.21 -21.93 0.93
C ILE A 69 -14.10 -21.15 2.25
N GLY A 70 -14.76 -20.00 2.37
CA GLY A 70 -14.73 -19.20 3.59
C GLY A 70 -15.22 -19.99 4.82
N ILE A 71 -16.37 -20.66 4.71
CA ILE A 71 -16.95 -21.48 5.79
C ILE A 71 -15.98 -22.61 6.18
N VAL A 72 -15.52 -23.41 5.21
CA VAL A 72 -14.64 -24.55 5.49
C VAL A 72 -13.33 -24.09 6.12
N THR A 73 -12.70 -23.06 5.58
CA THR A 73 -11.41 -22.55 6.07
C THR A 73 -11.52 -22.00 7.49
N ASN A 74 -12.54 -21.17 7.75
CA ASN A 74 -12.73 -20.58 9.07
C ASN A 74 -13.22 -21.62 10.08
N ALA A 75 -14.02 -22.60 9.68
CA ALA A 75 -14.40 -23.72 10.55
C ALA A 75 -13.16 -24.50 10.99
N LEU A 76 -12.33 -24.94 10.05
CA LEU A 76 -11.08 -25.65 10.35
C LEU A 76 -10.14 -24.83 11.23
N GLY A 77 -9.95 -23.55 10.91
CA GLY A 77 -9.13 -22.64 11.72
C GLY A 77 -9.68 -22.43 13.13
N SER A 78 -11.00 -22.32 13.28
CA SER A 78 -11.65 -22.13 14.58
C SER A 78 -11.64 -23.39 15.46
N LEU A 79 -11.70 -24.59 14.86
CA LEU A 79 -11.68 -25.85 15.60
C LEU A 79 -10.36 -26.08 16.36
N LEU A 80 -9.26 -25.47 15.91
CA LEU A 80 -7.98 -25.50 16.62
C LEU A 80 -8.08 -24.89 18.03
N PHE A 81 -9.04 -23.98 18.27
CA PHE A 81 -9.26 -23.40 19.60
C PHE A 81 -9.94 -24.37 20.59
N LEU A 82 -10.50 -25.48 20.12
CA LEU A 82 -10.99 -26.54 21.02
C LEU A 82 -9.85 -27.20 21.80
N ALA A 83 -8.64 -27.18 21.25
CA ALA A 83 -7.45 -27.75 21.89
C ALA A 83 -6.82 -26.81 22.95
N TYR A 84 -7.36 -25.60 23.17
CA TYR A 84 -6.79 -24.66 24.12
C TYR A 84 -7.09 -25.11 25.57
N PRO A 85 -6.05 -25.41 26.38
CA PRO A 85 -6.24 -26.11 27.66
C PRO A 85 -6.81 -25.23 28.77
N ALA A 86 -6.72 -23.89 28.65
CA ALA A 86 -7.06 -22.96 29.74
C ALA A 86 -8.50 -22.44 29.75
N LEU A 87 -9.40 -22.94 28.87
CA LEU A 87 -10.77 -22.43 28.74
C LEU A 87 -11.80 -23.40 29.32
N THR A 88 -12.77 -22.87 30.07
CA THR A 88 -13.96 -23.62 30.52
C THR A 88 -14.84 -23.99 29.31
N GLY A 89 -15.73 -24.99 29.46
CA GLY A 89 -16.53 -25.52 28.34
C GLY A 89 -17.31 -24.45 27.55
N TRP A 90 -18.02 -23.55 28.25
CA TRP A 90 -18.77 -22.47 27.59
C TRP A 90 -17.85 -21.42 26.93
N GLN A 91 -16.78 -21.02 27.62
CA GLN A 91 -15.79 -20.09 27.06
C GLN A 91 -15.08 -20.66 25.84
N ARG A 92 -14.89 -21.97 25.80
CA ARG A 92 -14.31 -22.66 24.65
C ARG A 92 -15.23 -22.56 23.43
N VAL A 93 -16.53 -22.82 23.59
CA VAL A 93 -17.52 -22.69 22.50
C VAL A 93 -17.62 -21.23 22.03
N SER A 94 -17.71 -20.26 22.96
CA SER A 94 -17.80 -18.85 22.59
C SER A 94 -16.54 -18.35 21.87
N THR A 95 -15.35 -18.79 22.29
CA THR A 95 -14.08 -18.45 21.64
C THR A 95 -13.98 -19.07 20.24
N VAL A 96 -14.47 -20.29 20.04
CA VAL A 96 -14.53 -20.90 18.70
C VAL A 96 -15.47 -20.10 17.78
N CYS A 97 -16.65 -19.73 18.27
CA CYS A 97 -17.60 -18.91 17.51
C CYS A 97 -17.05 -17.51 17.19
N SER A 98 -16.35 -16.88 18.13
CA SER A 98 -15.77 -15.55 17.91
C SER A 98 -14.54 -15.61 17.00
N ALA A 99 -13.70 -16.64 17.11
CA ALA A 99 -12.60 -16.89 16.19
C ALA A 99 -13.09 -17.16 14.76
N PHE A 100 -14.17 -17.93 14.60
CA PHE A 100 -14.82 -18.11 13.29
C PHE A 100 -15.31 -16.78 12.72
N GLY A 101 -15.93 -15.94 13.57
CA GLY A 101 -16.38 -14.61 13.20
C GLY A 101 -15.24 -13.69 12.74
N ALA A 102 -14.17 -13.59 13.54
CA ALA A 102 -12.98 -12.80 13.22
C ALA A 102 -12.29 -13.27 11.93
N GLY A 103 -12.11 -14.59 11.77
CA GLY A 103 -11.59 -15.19 10.54
C GLY A 103 -12.46 -14.87 9.33
N SER A 104 -13.78 -14.89 9.49
CA SER A 104 -14.74 -14.52 8.44
C SER A 104 -14.61 -13.05 8.02
N ILE A 105 -14.47 -12.13 8.96
CA ILE A 105 -14.25 -10.70 8.67
C ILE A 105 -12.98 -10.54 7.82
N MET A 106 -11.86 -11.15 8.24
CA MET A 106 -10.58 -11.06 7.53
C MET A 106 -10.61 -11.74 6.16
N TYR A 107 -11.28 -12.88 6.04
CA TYR A 107 -11.51 -13.57 4.77
C TYR A 107 -12.23 -12.67 3.78
N TRP A 108 -13.38 -12.10 4.17
CA TRP A 108 -14.17 -11.23 3.31
C TRP A 108 -13.47 -9.92 2.98
N PHE A 109 -12.68 -9.39 3.90
CA PHE A 109 -11.81 -8.26 3.63
C PHE A 109 -10.79 -8.58 2.52
N GLY A 110 -10.19 -9.77 2.55
CA GLY A 110 -9.31 -10.27 1.49
C GLY A 110 -10.02 -10.42 0.14
N VAL A 111 -11.24 -10.97 0.13
CA VAL A 111 -12.09 -11.10 -1.07
C VAL A 111 -12.40 -9.71 -1.67
N TRP A 112 -12.84 -8.77 -0.83
CA TRP A 112 -13.19 -7.42 -1.24
C TRP A 112 -12.00 -6.67 -1.84
N LEU A 113 -10.83 -6.77 -1.20
CA LEU A 113 -9.58 -6.18 -1.68
C LEU A 113 -9.11 -6.78 -3.01
N ALA A 114 -9.22 -8.10 -3.18
CA ALA A 114 -8.85 -8.76 -4.44
C ALA A 114 -9.70 -8.27 -5.62
N TRP A 115 -10.98 -7.98 -5.39
CA TRP A 115 -11.86 -7.41 -6.41
C TRP A 115 -11.53 -5.95 -6.75
N ARG A 116 -11.28 -5.13 -5.71
CA ARG A 116 -10.96 -3.71 -5.87
C ARG A 116 -9.60 -3.48 -6.51
N THR A 117 -8.63 -4.34 -6.20
CA THR A 117 -7.27 -4.15 -6.67
C THR A 117 -7.04 -4.88 -8.00
N PRO A 118 -6.39 -4.22 -8.97
CA PRO A 118 -6.00 -4.89 -10.22
C PRO A 118 -4.86 -5.91 -10.04
N PHE A 119 -4.20 -5.92 -8.88
CA PHE A 119 -2.99 -6.70 -8.63
C PHE A 119 -3.11 -7.40 -7.27
N ALA A 120 -3.94 -8.44 -7.20
CA ALA A 120 -4.16 -9.20 -5.97
C ALA A 120 -2.84 -9.72 -5.36
N VAL A 121 -1.84 -10.06 -6.18
CA VAL A 121 -0.54 -10.56 -5.68
C VAL A 121 0.20 -9.55 -4.81
N LEU A 122 0.06 -8.26 -5.10
CA LEU A 122 0.71 -7.23 -4.29
C LEU A 122 0.21 -7.23 -2.85
N LEU A 123 -1.04 -7.66 -2.64
CA LEU A 123 -1.63 -7.77 -1.31
C LEU A 123 -1.08 -8.97 -0.52
N LEU A 124 -0.60 -10.03 -1.18
CA LEU A 124 0.12 -11.09 -0.46
C LEU A 124 1.43 -10.57 0.14
N ILE A 125 2.09 -9.63 -0.53
CA ILE A 125 3.35 -9.07 -0.03
C ILE A 125 3.08 -7.97 1.01
N PHE A 126 1.85 -7.46 1.06
CA PHE A 126 1.37 -6.62 2.14
C PHE A 126 1.27 -7.39 3.48
N LEU A 127 1.05 -8.72 3.46
CA LEU A 127 0.96 -9.53 4.68
C LEU A 127 2.21 -9.48 5.58
N PRO A 128 3.43 -9.75 5.10
CA PRO A 128 4.63 -9.58 5.93
C PRO A 128 4.82 -8.12 6.34
N GLY A 129 4.43 -7.18 5.48
CA GLY A 129 4.47 -5.76 5.80
C GLY A 129 3.48 -5.31 6.88
N MET A 130 2.37 -6.02 7.04
CA MET A 130 1.42 -5.86 8.14
C MET A 130 1.82 -6.65 9.37
N TRP A 131 2.47 -7.81 9.20
CA TRP A 131 2.92 -8.67 10.29
C TRP A 131 3.90 -7.94 11.21
N ILE A 132 4.92 -7.29 10.63
CA ILE A 132 5.96 -6.55 11.38
C ILE A 132 5.36 -5.49 12.32
N PRO A 133 4.50 -4.56 11.86
CA PRO A 133 3.86 -3.61 12.76
C PRO A 133 2.89 -4.31 13.71
N THR A 134 2.18 -5.38 13.31
CA THR A 134 1.26 -6.06 14.24
C THR A 134 1.97 -6.71 15.44
N SER A 135 3.16 -7.30 15.23
CA SER A 135 3.93 -7.90 16.32
C SER A 135 4.48 -6.83 17.27
N ARG A 136 4.96 -5.70 16.71
CA ARG A 136 5.45 -4.56 17.49
C ARG A 136 4.38 -3.88 18.31
N LEU A 137 3.18 -3.72 17.76
CA LEU A 137 2.08 -3.02 18.40
C LEU A 137 1.35 -3.86 19.45
N LYS A 138 1.79 -5.10 19.68
CA LYS A 138 1.03 -6.08 20.47
C LYS A 138 -0.44 -6.15 19.99
N LEU A 139 -0.68 -5.88 18.70
CA LEU A 139 -2.02 -5.94 18.10
C LEU A 139 -2.56 -7.36 18.16
N SER A 140 -1.67 -8.36 18.15
CA SER A 140 -2.04 -9.74 18.44
C SER A 140 -2.69 -9.89 19.81
N ILE A 141 -2.13 -9.25 20.86
CA ILE A 141 -2.66 -9.28 22.22
C ILE A 141 -3.99 -8.53 22.29
N ILE A 142 -4.07 -7.33 21.71
CA ILE A 142 -5.31 -6.53 21.70
C ILE A 142 -6.41 -7.27 20.93
N ALA A 143 -6.10 -7.81 19.75
CA ALA A 143 -7.07 -8.57 18.95
C ALA A 143 -7.53 -9.82 19.69
N GLN A 144 -6.60 -10.56 20.32
CA GLN A 144 -6.94 -11.72 21.14
C GLN A 144 -7.84 -11.33 22.34
N GLN A 145 -7.51 -10.24 23.04
CA GLN A 145 -8.33 -9.73 24.13
C GLN A 145 -9.72 -9.35 23.65
N VAL A 146 -9.85 -8.60 22.55
CA VAL A 146 -11.14 -8.24 21.96
C VAL A 146 -11.94 -9.49 21.57
N ILE A 147 -11.28 -10.52 21.03
CA ILE A 147 -11.96 -11.75 20.60
C ILE A 147 -12.43 -12.63 21.77
N VAL A 148 -11.75 -12.55 22.91
CA VAL A 148 -12.12 -13.27 24.14
C VAL A 148 -13.11 -12.48 24.99
N GLU A 149 -12.93 -11.17 25.13
CA GLU A 149 -13.77 -10.29 25.97
C GLU A 149 -15.15 -10.04 25.34
N VAL A 150 -15.22 -9.99 24.00
CA VAL A 150 -16.41 -9.55 23.26
C VAL A 150 -16.81 -10.56 22.17
N PRO A 151 -17.04 -11.85 22.54
CA PRO A 151 -17.17 -12.92 21.55
C PRO A 151 -18.45 -12.83 20.72
N PHE A 152 -19.56 -12.40 21.34
CA PHE A 152 -20.87 -12.35 20.69
C PHE A 152 -20.90 -11.33 19.55
N GLU A 153 -20.40 -10.13 19.80
CA GLU A 153 -20.39 -9.01 18.84
C GLU A 153 -19.52 -9.35 17.63
N ILE A 154 -18.39 -10.02 17.84
CA ILE A 154 -17.51 -10.45 16.75
C ILE A 154 -18.14 -11.57 15.94
N THR A 155 -18.82 -12.54 16.59
CA THR A 155 -19.58 -13.55 15.87
C THR A 155 -20.68 -12.91 15.03
N VAL A 156 -21.45 -11.98 15.58
CA VAL A 156 -22.48 -11.23 14.85
C VAL A 156 -21.88 -10.46 13.68
N LEU A 157 -20.78 -9.73 13.88
CA LEU A 157 -20.08 -9.02 12.81
C LEU A 157 -19.54 -9.98 11.72
N GLY A 158 -19.04 -11.15 12.11
CA GLY A 158 -18.60 -12.19 11.18
C GLY A 158 -19.73 -12.75 10.33
N VAL A 159 -20.90 -13.00 10.93
CA VAL A 159 -22.09 -13.44 10.20
C VAL A 159 -22.59 -12.33 9.27
N LEU A 160 -22.70 -11.09 9.76
CA LEU A 160 -23.15 -9.94 8.96
C LEU A 160 -22.20 -9.66 7.79
N SER A 161 -20.89 -9.67 8.02
CA SER A 161 -19.89 -9.51 6.94
C SER A 161 -19.98 -10.63 5.91
N SER A 162 -20.29 -11.87 6.33
CA SER A 162 -20.50 -12.99 5.41
C SER A 162 -21.75 -12.87 4.58
N LEU A 163 -22.87 -12.45 5.18
CA LEU A 163 -24.12 -12.17 4.47
C LEU A 163 -23.95 -10.99 3.50
N ALA A 164 -23.29 -9.92 3.94
CA ALA A 164 -23.00 -8.75 3.12
C ALA A 164 -22.08 -9.09 1.94
N GLY A 165 -21.00 -9.83 2.19
CA GLY A 165 -20.06 -10.31 1.16
C GLY A 165 -20.73 -11.23 0.15
N TRP A 166 -21.59 -12.14 0.62
CA TRP A 166 -22.41 -13.00 -0.22
C TRP A 166 -23.37 -12.21 -1.12
N TRP A 167 -24.15 -11.30 -0.53
CA TRP A 167 -25.11 -10.48 -1.25
C TRP A 167 -24.43 -9.58 -2.28
N TRP A 168 -23.27 -9.03 -1.90
CA TRP A 168 -22.43 -8.24 -2.78
C TRP A 168 -21.91 -9.05 -3.98
N LEU A 169 -21.35 -10.25 -3.77
CA LEU A 169 -20.85 -11.10 -4.87
C LEU A 169 -21.95 -11.63 -5.79
N THR A 170 -23.16 -11.83 -5.27
CA THR A 170 -24.29 -12.36 -6.06
C THR A 170 -24.99 -11.29 -6.91
N ASN A 171 -24.61 -10.01 -6.76
CA ASN A 171 -25.19 -8.94 -7.55
C ASN A 171 -24.81 -9.04 -9.04
N LYS A 172 -25.82 -8.96 -9.92
CA LYS A 172 -25.69 -9.15 -11.38
C LYS A 172 -24.77 -8.11 -12.03
N THR A 173 -24.71 -6.90 -11.48
CA THR A 173 -23.91 -5.80 -12.00
C THR A 173 -22.41 -6.07 -11.87
N HIS A 174 -22.02 -6.70 -10.76
CA HIS A 174 -20.63 -6.95 -10.44
C HIS A 174 -19.98 -7.95 -11.38
N ALA A 175 -20.62 -9.07 -11.70
CA ALA A 175 -20.09 -10.01 -12.69
C ALA A 175 -19.83 -9.31 -14.04
N ARG A 176 -20.79 -8.54 -14.55
CA ARG A 176 -20.69 -7.86 -15.86
C ARG A 176 -19.48 -6.93 -15.98
N GLN A 177 -19.04 -6.31 -14.87
CA GLN A 177 -17.87 -5.41 -14.86
C GLN A 177 -16.55 -6.14 -15.16
N PHE A 178 -16.51 -7.47 -15.06
CA PHE A 178 -15.30 -8.26 -15.26
C PHE A 178 -15.31 -9.04 -16.58
N CYS A 179 -16.46 -9.15 -17.27
CA CYS A 179 -16.55 -9.85 -18.54
C CYS A 179 -15.62 -9.23 -19.58
N ALA A 180 -14.72 -10.04 -20.16
CA ALA A 180 -13.74 -9.63 -21.16
C ALA A 180 -12.75 -8.53 -20.72
N VAL A 181 -12.70 -8.20 -19.42
CA VAL A 181 -11.70 -7.28 -18.89
C VAL A 181 -10.47 -8.10 -18.51
N PRO A 182 -9.30 -7.89 -19.15
CA PRO A 182 -8.10 -8.61 -18.77
C PRO A 182 -7.76 -8.27 -17.31
N ARG A 183 -7.62 -9.30 -16.49
CA ARG A 183 -7.17 -9.21 -15.11
C ARG A 183 -5.96 -10.13 -14.94
N LEU A 184 -5.05 -9.72 -14.07
CA LEU A 184 -3.92 -10.54 -13.67
C LEU A 184 -4.30 -11.28 -12.39
N GLY A 185 -4.55 -12.58 -12.54
CA GLY A 185 -4.68 -13.52 -11.44
C GLY A 185 -3.34 -13.74 -10.73
N LEU A 186 -3.38 -14.50 -9.64
CA LEU A 186 -2.22 -14.68 -8.78
C LEU A 186 -1.10 -15.48 -9.45
N LEU A 187 -1.48 -16.45 -10.28
CA LEU A 187 -0.59 -17.32 -11.05
C LEU A 187 -0.19 -16.73 -12.40
N ASP A 188 -0.84 -15.64 -12.83
CA ASP A 188 -0.59 -15.02 -14.14
C ASP A 188 0.66 -14.16 -14.20
N LEU A 189 1.28 -13.86 -13.05
CA LEU A 189 2.51 -13.06 -13.02
C LEU A 189 3.65 -13.68 -13.82
N TRP A 190 3.63 -15.00 -13.99
CA TRP A 190 4.62 -15.72 -14.78
C TRP A 190 4.26 -15.78 -16.27
N ASN A 191 3.01 -15.49 -16.65
CA ASN A 191 2.57 -15.43 -18.04
C ASN A 191 2.83 -14.04 -18.63
N LYS A 192 3.99 -13.90 -19.30
CA LYS A 192 4.42 -12.65 -19.93
C LYS A 192 3.40 -12.10 -20.93
N GLU A 193 2.73 -12.96 -21.69
CA GLU A 193 1.76 -12.55 -22.71
C GLU A 193 0.52 -11.93 -22.07
N LYS A 194 -0.01 -12.54 -21.01
CA LYS A 194 -1.18 -12.01 -20.29
C LYS A 194 -0.85 -10.69 -19.59
N VAL A 195 0.35 -10.58 -19.02
CA VAL A 195 0.87 -9.33 -18.46
C VAL A 195 0.96 -8.23 -19.52
N GLU A 196 1.37 -8.55 -20.74
CA GLU A 196 1.48 -7.57 -21.82
C GLU A 196 0.10 -7.14 -22.35
N ARG A 197 -0.82 -8.08 -22.60
CA ARG A 197 -2.21 -7.77 -22.98
C ARG A 197 -2.90 -6.90 -21.93
N TYR A 198 -2.68 -7.19 -20.65
CA TYR A 198 -3.19 -6.39 -19.56
C TYR A 198 -2.62 -4.95 -19.59
N ARG A 199 -1.33 -4.79 -19.89
CA ARG A 199 -0.70 -3.46 -20.02
C ARG A 199 -1.27 -2.68 -21.19
N GLN A 200 -1.43 -3.32 -22.35
CA GLN A 200 -2.02 -2.71 -23.55
C GLN A 200 -3.44 -2.24 -23.28
N SER A 201 -4.32 -3.14 -22.81
CA SER A 201 -5.70 -2.80 -22.46
C SER A 201 -5.80 -1.65 -21.45
N ARG A 202 -4.89 -1.59 -20.46
CA ARG A 202 -4.85 -0.49 -19.50
C ARG A 202 -4.31 0.81 -20.09
N ALA A 203 -3.37 0.74 -21.02
CA ALA A 203 -2.88 1.91 -21.74
C ALA A 203 -4.01 2.51 -22.59
N ASP A 204 -4.80 1.67 -23.26
CA ASP A 204 -5.94 2.11 -24.06
C ASP A 204 -7.08 2.64 -23.21
N GLY A 205 -7.46 1.95 -22.13
CA GLY A 205 -8.48 2.45 -21.20
C GLY A 205 -8.06 3.71 -20.42
N LYS A 206 -6.76 4.01 -20.33
CA LYS A 206 -6.28 5.30 -19.81
C LYS A 206 -6.56 6.44 -20.78
N LYS A 207 -6.47 6.21 -22.10
CA LYS A 207 -6.78 7.22 -23.13
C LYS A 207 -8.23 7.71 -23.02
N ASP A 208 -9.14 6.82 -22.64
CA ASP A 208 -10.55 7.18 -22.41
C ASP A 208 -10.77 7.98 -21.11
N LYS A 209 -9.99 7.68 -20.06
CA LYS A 209 -10.07 8.39 -18.77
C LYS A 209 -9.30 9.71 -18.74
N THR A 210 -8.35 9.91 -19.65
CA THR A 210 -7.71 11.22 -19.89
C THR A 210 -8.66 12.28 -20.45
N LYS A 211 -9.94 11.95 -20.69
CA LYS A 211 -11.02 12.95 -20.82
C LYS A 211 -11.29 13.73 -19.51
N SER A 212 -10.70 13.33 -18.38
CA SER A 212 -10.64 14.19 -17.19
C SER A 212 -9.62 15.31 -17.43
N HIS A 213 -10.11 16.39 -18.03
CA HIS A 213 -9.31 17.60 -18.20
C HIS A 213 -8.92 18.17 -16.83
N PRO A 214 -7.66 18.58 -16.62
CA PRO A 214 -7.28 19.40 -15.49
C PRO A 214 -8.20 20.63 -15.39
N ARG A 215 -8.38 21.15 -14.18
CA ARG A 215 -9.19 22.37 -14.00
C ARG A 215 -8.59 23.53 -14.80
N PRO A 216 -9.43 24.43 -15.36
CA PRO A 216 -8.96 25.51 -16.23
C PRO A 216 -7.84 26.36 -15.64
N TRP A 217 -7.92 26.72 -14.35
CA TRP A 217 -6.88 27.52 -13.67
C TRP A 217 -5.51 26.81 -13.59
N VAL A 218 -5.51 25.48 -13.52
CA VAL A 218 -4.27 24.68 -13.50
C VAL A 218 -3.65 24.70 -14.90
N GLU A 219 -4.47 24.52 -15.94
CA GLU A 219 -4.01 24.59 -17.31
C GLU A 219 -3.47 25.98 -17.65
N GLU A 220 -4.18 27.04 -17.27
CA GLU A 220 -3.76 28.43 -17.48
C GLU A 220 -2.40 28.72 -16.81
N LEU A 221 -2.19 28.24 -15.57
CA LEU A 221 -0.92 28.36 -14.86
C LEU A 221 0.24 27.70 -15.64
N PHE A 222 0.08 26.44 -16.02
CA PHE A 222 1.16 25.68 -16.65
C PHE A 222 1.36 26.07 -18.11
N LEU A 223 0.30 26.16 -18.91
CA LEU A 223 0.36 26.54 -20.32
C LEU A 223 0.81 28.00 -20.47
N GLY A 224 0.33 28.89 -19.60
CA GLY A 224 0.77 30.30 -19.59
C GLY A 224 2.26 30.44 -19.35
N ARG A 225 2.85 29.59 -18.49
CA ARG A 225 4.31 29.56 -18.27
C ARG A 225 5.05 28.88 -19.42
N MET A 226 4.53 27.79 -19.97
CA MET A 226 5.10 27.12 -21.15
C MET A 226 5.17 28.03 -22.37
N ASN A 227 4.14 28.85 -22.61
CA ASN A 227 4.06 29.74 -23.77
C ASN A 227 5.03 30.94 -23.68
N ARG A 228 5.47 31.31 -22.47
CA ARG A 228 6.51 32.34 -22.27
C ARG A 228 7.93 31.83 -22.48
N CYS A 229 8.12 30.51 -22.50
CA CYS A 229 9.42 29.90 -22.78
C CYS A 229 9.60 29.71 -24.30
N GLY A 230 10.83 29.79 -24.79
CA GLY A 230 11.13 29.47 -26.20
C GLY A 230 10.66 28.08 -26.59
N TYR A 231 10.28 27.88 -27.85
CA TYR A 231 9.68 26.64 -28.35
C TYR A 231 10.56 25.40 -28.05
N LEU A 232 11.88 25.58 -28.16
CA LEU A 232 12.94 24.62 -27.85
C LEU A 232 13.70 24.98 -26.55
N GLY A 233 13.11 25.75 -25.64
CA GLY A 233 13.74 26.09 -24.37
C GLY A 233 13.60 24.97 -23.34
N VAL A 234 14.67 24.71 -22.56
CA VAL A 234 14.64 23.79 -21.41
C VAL A 234 13.49 24.12 -20.45
N GLY A 235 13.18 25.41 -20.28
CA GLY A 235 12.07 25.89 -19.46
C GLY A 235 10.71 25.31 -19.87
N ARG A 236 10.43 25.22 -21.19
CA ARG A 236 9.17 24.64 -21.68
C ARG A 236 9.06 23.16 -21.33
N HIS A 237 10.19 22.46 -21.36
CA HIS A 237 10.29 21.04 -20.98
C HIS A 237 10.07 20.83 -19.49
N ILE A 238 10.68 21.66 -18.66
CA ILE A 238 10.45 21.67 -17.21
C ILE A 238 8.97 21.86 -16.91
N TRP A 239 8.35 22.91 -17.45
CA TRP A 239 6.93 23.18 -17.22
C TRP A 239 6.00 22.10 -17.79
N GLY A 240 6.34 21.51 -18.95
CA GLY A 240 5.63 20.37 -19.51
C GLY A 240 5.69 19.15 -18.60
N GLY A 241 6.88 18.81 -18.08
CA GLY A 241 7.06 17.74 -17.10
C GLY A 241 6.22 17.99 -15.85
N LEU A 242 6.36 19.16 -15.24
CA LEU A 242 5.58 19.56 -14.06
C LEU A 242 4.07 19.50 -14.32
N TYR A 243 3.60 19.93 -15.49
CA TYR A 243 2.19 19.82 -15.87
C TYR A 243 1.74 18.36 -15.89
N THR A 244 2.46 17.45 -16.57
CA THR A 244 2.07 16.04 -16.62
C THR A 244 2.04 15.36 -15.25
N THR A 245 2.87 15.83 -14.32
CA THR A 245 3.02 15.26 -12.99
C THR A 245 2.00 15.82 -12.00
N PHE A 246 1.81 17.14 -11.98
CA PHE A 246 1.06 17.85 -10.95
C PHE A 246 -0.34 18.29 -11.38
N ALA A 247 -0.65 18.39 -12.69
CA ALA A 247 -1.91 18.99 -13.11
C ALA A 247 -3.15 18.26 -12.54
N MET A 248 -3.13 16.93 -12.54
CA MET A 248 -4.23 16.13 -11.98
C MET A 248 -4.27 16.16 -10.45
N VAL A 249 -3.11 16.19 -9.78
CA VAL A 249 -3.02 16.26 -8.32
C VAL A 249 -3.57 17.59 -7.83
N LEU A 250 -3.14 18.69 -8.46
CA LEU A 250 -3.62 20.04 -8.17
C LEU A 250 -5.08 20.22 -8.58
N SER A 251 -5.57 19.56 -9.63
CA SER A 251 -7.00 19.60 -10.00
C SER A 251 -7.88 18.91 -8.95
N THR A 252 -7.38 17.85 -8.31
CA THR A 252 -8.13 17.00 -7.38
C THR A 252 -7.85 17.28 -5.90
N TRP A 253 -7.18 18.39 -5.57
CA TRP A 253 -6.75 18.73 -4.20
C TRP A 253 -7.90 18.70 -3.17
N LYS A 254 -9.10 19.18 -3.53
CA LYS A 254 -10.27 19.13 -2.65
C LYS A 254 -10.70 17.71 -2.29
N ALA A 255 -10.58 16.77 -3.23
CA ALA A 255 -10.88 15.36 -2.96
C ALA A 255 -9.83 14.74 -2.03
N GLN A 256 -8.58 15.22 -2.09
CA GLN A 256 -7.53 14.76 -1.18
C GLN A 256 -7.76 15.22 0.26
N LEU A 257 -8.40 16.38 0.48
CA LEU A 257 -8.76 16.85 1.82
C LEU A 257 -9.72 15.90 2.57
N VAL A 258 -10.50 15.09 1.86
CA VAL A 258 -11.40 14.09 2.47
C VAL A 258 -10.61 13.02 3.25
N TRP A 259 -9.33 12.84 2.95
CA TRP A 259 -8.47 11.90 3.69
C TRP A 259 -7.92 12.48 5.00
N LEU A 260 -7.93 13.81 5.21
CA LEU A 260 -7.41 14.42 6.45
C LEU A 260 -8.08 13.87 7.72
N PRO A 261 -9.43 13.77 7.81
CA PRO A 261 -10.08 13.17 8.98
C PRO A 261 -9.62 11.74 9.26
N VAL A 262 -9.46 10.91 8.22
CA VAL A 262 -8.98 9.52 8.37
C VAL A 262 -7.57 9.52 8.95
N VAL A 263 -6.70 10.40 8.45
CA VAL A 263 -5.35 10.58 8.97
C VAL A 263 -5.39 10.97 10.45
N PHE A 264 -6.22 11.95 10.84
CA PHE A 264 -6.36 12.37 12.24
C PHE A 264 -6.93 11.29 13.16
N VAL A 265 -7.91 10.51 12.71
CA VAL A 265 -8.45 9.37 13.48
C VAL A 265 -7.35 8.34 13.75
N ILE A 266 -6.51 8.04 12.76
CA ILE A 266 -5.40 7.10 12.98
C ILE A 266 -4.40 7.65 14.01
N TYR A 267 -4.14 8.96 14.02
CA TYR A 267 -3.29 9.61 15.03
C TYR A 267 -3.85 9.55 16.45
N TYR A 268 -5.18 9.62 16.60
CA TYR A 268 -5.83 9.47 17.90
C TYR A 268 -5.64 8.09 18.52
N THR A 269 -5.53 7.06 17.67
CA THR A 269 -5.59 5.66 18.12
C THR A 269 -4.25 5.01 18.40
N ASN A 270 -3.11 5.60 17.96
CA ASN A 270 -1.87 4.84 17.93
C ASN A 270 -0.57 5.69 18.09
N PRO A 271 0.37 5.33 18.99
CA PRO A 271 1.73 5.89 19.01
C PRO A 271 2.48 5.71 17.67
N PHE A 272 2.10 4.71 16.85
CA PHE A 272 2.63 4.49 15.50
C PHE A 272 2.13 5.48 14.45
N GLY A 273 1.12 6.30 14.77
CA GLY A 273 0.69 7.39 13.90
C GLY A 273 1.90 8.22 13.44
N LYS A 274 2.88 8.44 14.32
CA LYS A 274 4.14 9.16 14.04
C LYS A 274 4.85 8.68 12.77
N ASN A 275 4.79 7.37 12.49
CA ASN A 275 5.45 6.71 11.37
C ASN A 275 4.56 6.58 10.13
N LEU A 276 3.24 6.65 10.29
CA LEU A 276 2.27 6.54 9.19
C LEU A 276 2.38 7.71 8.19
N LEU A 277 2.83 8.88 8.63
CA LEU A 277 3.04 10.04 7.76
C LEU A 277 4.07 9.75 6.67
N GLY A 278 5.16 9.06 7.04
CA GLY A 278 6.18 8.61 6.09
C GLY A 278 5.59 7.64 5.08
N LEU A 279 4.72 6.72 5.53
CA LEU A 279 4.01 5.79 4.66
C LEU A 279 3.11 6.50 3.65
N LEU A 280 2.31 7.47 4.11
CA LEU A 280 1.42 8.27 3.25
C LEU A 280 2.23 9.03 2.20
N ALA A 281 3.30 9.69 2.62
CA ALA A 281 4.06 10.53 1.73
C ALA A 281 4.86 9.75 0.69
N ALA A 282 5.47 8.64 1.05
CA ALA A 282 6.12 7.81 0.06
C ALA A 282 5.13 7.06 -0.84
N ASN A 283 3.90 6.81 -0.37
CA ASN A 283 2.80 6.35 -1.25
C ASN A 283 2.39 7.45 -2.25
N ILE A 284 2.32 8.71 -1.81
CA ILE A 284 2.13 9.88 -2.69
C ILE A 284 3.23 9.92 -3.76
N VAL A 285 4.51 9.83 -3.37
CA VAL A 285 5.65 9.82 -4.29
C VAL A 285 5.59 8.64 -5.27
N ALA A 286 5.18 7.45 -4.79
CA ALA A 286 5.03 6.27 -5.64
C ALA A 286 3.88 6.37 -6.65
N ASN A 287 2.86 7.20 -6.37
CA ASN A 287 1.68 7.37 -7.22
C ASN A 287 1.75 8.58 -8.15
N ILE A 288 2.44 9.66 -7.77
CA ILE A 288 2.71 10.80 -8.65
C ILE A 288 3.39 10.25 -9.90
N GLY A 289 2.97 10.60 -11.11
CA GLY A 289 3.52 10.06 -12.35
C GLY A 289 4.76 10.83 -12.80
N ALA A 290 5.97 10.30 -12.67
CA ALA A 290 7.17 10.91 -13.22
C ALA A 290 7.30 10.56 -14.73
N PRO A 291 7.27 11.55 -15.64
CA PRO A 291 7.38 11.46 -17.09
C PRO A 291 8.80 11.12 -17.58
N ILE A 292 9.64 10.52 -16.74
CA ILE A 292 11.02 10.12 -17.07
C ILE A 292 11.04 9.10 -18.23
N TYR A 293 9.92 8.40 -18.44
CA TYR A 293 9.69 7.48 -19.54
C TYR A 293 8.52 7.97 -20.41
N THR A 294 8.66 9.16 -20.98
CA THR A 294 7.78 9.62 -22.05
C THR A 294 8.18 8.95 -23.36
N SER A 295 7.21 8.34 -24.03
CA SER A 295 7.38 7.76 -25.37
C SER A 295 7.38 8.81 -26.47
N LEU A 296 7.12 10.06 -26.10
CA LEU A 296 7.25 11.19 -26.99
C LEU A 296 8.74 11.34 -27.26
N PHE A 297 9.14 11.13 -28.52
CA PHE A 297 10.40 11.62 -29.04
C PHE A 297 10.36 13.14 -28.89
N THR A 298 10.82 13.63 -27.75
CA THR A 298 11.05 15.05 -27.60
C THR A 298 12.15 15.37 -28.60
N SER A 299 11.97 16.44 -29.38
CA SER A 299 12.95 16.88 -30.39
C SER A 299 14.28 17.34 -29.77
N GLN A 300 14.49 17.07 -28.48
CA GLN A 300 15.55 17.61 -27.63
C GLN A 300 16.35 16.49 -26.98
N GLY A 301 17.58 16.81 -26.62
CA GLY A 301 18.59 15.85 -26.20
C GLY A 301 18.34 15.20 -24.84
N ARG A 302 19.24 14.26 -24.51
CA ARG A 302 19.25 13.56 -23.22
C ARG A 302 19.48 14.49 -22.02
N LYS A 303 20.09 15.66 -22.25
CA LYS A 303 20.41 16.66 -21.21
C LYS A 303 19.14 17.32 -20.68
N GLU A 304 18.21 17.66 -21.55
CA GLU A 304 16.96 18.32 -21.21
C GLU A 304 16.03 17.39 -20.43
N MET A 305 16.01 16.10 -20.80
CA MET A 305 15.31 15.06 -20.03
C MET A 305 15.88 14.92 -18.61
N LEU A 306 17.20 14.92 -18.48
CA LEU A 306 17.87 14.85 -17.18
C LEU A 306 17.51 16.07 -16.31
N VAL A 307 17.66 17.28 -16.86
CA VAL A 307 17.35 18.52 -16.14
C VAL A 307 15.87 18.55 -15.71
N THR A 308 14.96 18.21 -16.63
CA THR A 308 13.52 18.15 -16.34
C THR A 308 13.23 17.17 -15.20
N SER A 309 13.83 15.97 -15.24
CA SER A 309 13.63 14.95 -14.21
C SER A 309 14.19 15.34 -12.85
N VAL A 310 15.34 16.05 -12.82
CA VAL A 310 15.93 16.59 -11.58
C VAL A 310 15.03 17.68 -10.99
N VAL A 311 14.58 18.64 -11.82
CA VAL A 311 13.70 19.73 -11.37
C VAL A 311 12.39 19.18 -10.85
N GLU A 312 11.82 18.19 -11.53
CA GLU A 312 10.59 17.55 -11.09
C GLU A 312 10.78 16.77 -9.79
N ALA A 313 11.85 15.98 -9.64
CA ALA A 313 12.15 15.31 -8.38
C ALA A 313 12.30 16.31 -7.23
N GLY A 314 12.97 17.44 -7.47
CA GLY A 314 13.07 18.55 -6.52
C GLY A 314 11.71 19.17 -6.20
N ALA A 315 10.87 19.43 -7.20
CA ALA A 315 9.53 19.97 -7.01
C ALA A 315 8.63 19.03 -6.21
N ILE A 316 8.67 17.72 -6.48
CA ILE A 316 7.94 16.71 -5.69
C ILE A 316 8.46 16.75 -4.25
N ALA A 317 9.78 16.86 -4.04
CA ALA A 317 10.38 16.87 -2.71
C ALA A 317 9.99 18.09 -1.89
N VAL A 318 10.11 19.28 -2.48
CA VAL A 318 9.70 20.52 -1.84
C VAL A 318 8.20 20.50 -1.52
N LEU A 319 7.35 20.12 -2.48
CA LEU A 319 5.90 20.10 -2.28
C LEU A 319 5.49 19.08 -1.20
N THR A 320 6.03 17.87 -1.24
CA THR A 320 5.70 16.82 -0.26
C THR A 320 6.19 17.20 1.13
N THR A 321 7.39 17.78 1.23
CA THR A 321 7.94 18.29 2.50
C THR A 321 7.10 19.42 3.05
N ALA A 322 6.67 20.37 2.21
CA ALA A 322 5.81 21.48 2.61
C ALA A 322 4.43 21.00 3.10
N ILE A 323 3.82 20.04 2.40
CA ILE A 323 2.54 19.45 2.81
C ILE A 323 2.69 18.76 4.17
N ILE A 324 3.75 17.95 4.35
CA ILE A 324 3.99 17.29 5.64
C ILE A 324 4.26 18.29 6.76
N ALA A 325 5.10 19.30 6.51
CA ALA A 325 5.38 20.35 7.48
C ALA A 325 4.09 21.08 7.90
N ALA A 326 3.18 21.35 6.95
CA ALA A 326 1.88 21.92 7.23
C ALA A 326 1.00 20.98 8.09
N ILE A 327 1.00 19.67 7.81
CA ILE A 327 0.28 18.67 8.64
C ILE A 327 0.87 18.60 10.05
N ILE A 328 2.19 18.68 10.19
CA ILE A 328 2.88 18.70 11.49
C ILE A 328 2.50 19.96 12.28
N ALA A 329 2.64 21.13 11.66
CA ALA A 329 2.27 22.41 12.28
C ALA A 329 0.79 22.43 12.69
N LEU A 330 -0.09 21.96 11.81
CA LEU A 330 -1.51 21.81 12.09
C LEU A 330 -1.73 20.88 13.28
N SER A 331 -1.07 19.72 13.31
CA SER A 331 -1.17 18.78 14.45
C SER A 331 -0.74 19.40 15.78
N MET A 332 0.31 20.22 15.80
CA MET A 332 0.76 20.90 17.02
C MET A 332 -0.29 21.89 17.55
N VAL A 333 -0.94 22.64 16.64
CA VAL A 333 -2.04 23.55 16.99
C VAL A 333 -3.28 22.78 17.48
N LEU A 334 -3.51 21.57 16.95
CA LEU A 334 -4.65 20.73 17.31
C LEU A 334 -4.50 20.04 18.68
N VAL A 335 -3.30 19.73 19.15
CA VAL A 335 -3.08 19.08 20.47
C VAL A 335 -3.84 19.75 21.61
N PRO A 336 -3.76 21.07 21.84
CA PRO A 336 -4.46 21.72 22.96
C PRO A 336 -5.97 21.79 22.77
N ILE A 337 -6.48 21.72 21.53
CA ILE A 337 -7.90 21.86 21.20
C ILE A 337 -8.62 20.50 21.31
N MET A 338 -7.89 19.42 21.04
CA MET A 338 -8.45 18.10 20.85
C MET A 338 -8.78 17.40 22.19
N PRO A 339 -10.02 16.94 22.41
CA PRO A 339 -10.41 16.30 23.66
C PRO A 339 -9.80 14.91 23.80
N LYS A 340 -9.56 14.50 25.04
CA LYS A 340 -9.21 13.11 25.38
C LYS A 340 -10.45 12.23 25.19
N ILE A 341 -10.32 11.15 24.44
CA ILE A 341 -11.42 10.23 24.17
C ILE A 341 -11.26 9.00 25.06
N THR A 342 -12.27 8.70 25.88
CA THR A 342 -12.35 7.47 26.66
C THR A 342 -13.28 6.49 25.95
N LEU A 343 -12.75 5.35 25.52
CA LEU A 343 -13.53 4.27 24.90
C LEU A 343 -13.60 3.09 25.88
N SER A 344 -14.81 2.74 26.30
CA SER A 344 -15.10 1.53 27.09
C SER A 344 -14.27 1.37 28.37
N GLY A 345 -14.03 2.46 29.11
CA GLY A 345 -13.34 2.42 30.40
C GLY A 345 -11.84 2.09 30.36
N ARG A 346 -11.26 1.82 29.18
CA ARG A 346 -9.81 1.65 28.98
C ARG A 346 -9.19 2.92 28.40
N SER A 347 -8.13 3.36 29.06
CA SER A 347 -7.12 4.39 28.71
C SER A 347 -7.53 5.57 27.81
N ASN A 348 -7.30 6.78 28.32
CA ASN A 348 -7.42 8.05 27.61
C ASN A 348 -6.67 8.04 26.26
N PHE A 349 -7.37 7.92 25.14
CA PHE A 349 -6.80 8.18 23.82
C PHE A 349 -6.50 9.68 23.73
N THR A 350 -5.22 10.01 23.85
CA THR A 350 -4.70 11.37 23.73
C THR A 350 -4.22 11.60 22.32
N PHE A 351 -4.67 12.71 21.71
CA PHE A 351 -4.11 13.16 20.46
C PHE A 351 -2.64 13.56 20.67
N HIS A 352 -1.73 12.94 19.94
CA HIS A 352 -0.30 13.27 19.98
C HIS A 352 0.08 14.12 18.76
N ALA A 353 0.79 15.24 19.01
CA ALA A 353 1.41 16.00 17.94
C ALA A 353 2.38 15.11 17.14
N LEU A 354 2.45 15.40 15.86
CA LEU A 354 3.49 14.83 15.02
C LEU A 354 4.86 15.36 15.41
N GLU A 355 5.82 14.46 15.52
CA GLU A 355 7.19 14.84 15.74
C GLU A 355 7.83 15.37 14.46
N ILE A 356 8.64 16.42 14.60
CA ILE A 356 9.46 16.98 13.51
C ILE A 356 10.37 15.89 12.90
N ARG A 357 10.75 14.87 13.70
CA ARG A 357 11.55 13.72 13.26
C ARG A 357 10.93 12.96 12.07
N SER A 358 9.61 12.98 11.91
CA SER A 358 8.93 12.36 10.77
C SER A 358 9.29 13.02 9.43
N LEU A 359 9.71 14.30 9.41
CA LEU A 359 10.25 14.95 8.21
C LEU A 359 11.58 14.34 7.76
N CYS A 360 12.45 13.96 8.70
CA CYS A 360 13.72 13.32 8.36
C CYS A 360 13.48 11.98 7.66
N LEU A 361 12.50 11.20 8.13
CA LEU A 361 12.14 9.92 7.52
C LEU A 361 11.58 10.11 6.10
N LEU A 362 10.81 11.18 5.87
CA LEU A 362 10.36 11.55 4.52
C LEU A 362 11.55 11.84 3.60
N ILE A 363 12.43 12.74 4.02
CA ILE A 363 13.57 13.21 3.23
C ILE A 363 14.49 12.04 2.87
N LEU A 364 14.60 11.04 3.76
CA LEU A 364 15.35 9.81 3.51
C LEU A 364 14.61 8.83 2.56
N ALA A 365 13.32 8.60 2.77
CA ALA A 365 12.56 7.61 2.00
C ALA A 365 12.29 8.05 0.56
N MET A 366 12.22 9.37 0.32
CA MET A 366 11.87 9.94 -0.96
C MET A 366 12.87 9.66 -2.10
N PRO A 367 14.18 9.96 -1.98
CA PRO A 367 15.15 9.64 -3.03
C PRO A 367 15.25 8.13 -3.27
N ALA A 368 15.09 7.31 -2.23
CA ALA A 368 15.01 5.87 -2.38
C ALA A 368 13.78 5.47 -3.22
N ALA A 369 12.59 6.02 -2.93
CA ALA A 369 11.39 5.74 -3.70
C ALA A 369 11.50 6.18 -5.17
N LEU A 370 12.09 7.35 -5.43
CA LEU A 370 12.39 7.83 -6.78
C LEU A 370 13.41 6.93 -7.51
N THR A 371 14.40 6.41 -6.79
CA THR A 371 15.40 5.47 -7.33
C THR A 371 14.77 4.13 -7.71
N PHE A 372 13.98 3.54 -6.81
CA PHE A 372 13.25 2.29 -7.09
C PHE A 372 12.31 2.44 -8.27
N ARG A 373 11.66 3.60 -8.38
CA ARG A 373 10.84 3.93 -9.53
C ARG A 373 11.63 3.96 -10.83
N LEU A 374 12.79 4.61 -10.87
CA LEU A 374 13.63 4.66 -12.06
C LEU A 374 14.03 3.25 -12.52
N ILE A 375 14.45 2.41 -11.57
CA ILE A 375 14.89 1.03 -11.83
C ILE A 375 13.70 0.17 -12.28
N LEU A 376 12.57 0.24 -11.57
CA LEU A 376 11.39 -0.62 -11.72
C LEU A 376 10.26 0.03 -12.53
N HIS A 377 10.55 1.03 -13.36
CA HIS A 377 9.52 1.74 -14.16
C HIS A 377 8.65 0.81 -15.01
N ARG A 378 9.23 -0.29 -15.54
CA ARG A 378 8.48 -1.31 -16.32
C ARG A 378 7.63 -2.23 -15.45
N ARG A 379 7.75 -2.15 -14.13
CA ARG A 379 7.10 -3.04 -13.16
C ARG A 379 6.52 -2.19 -12.02
N PRO A 380 5.48 -1.37 -12.29
CA PRO A 380 4.90 -0.44 -11.30
C PRO A 380 4.30 -1.13 -10.07
N ALA A 381 4.01 -2.43 -10.20
CA ALA A 381 3.60 -3.29 -9.10
C ALA A 381 4.77 -3.54 -8.13
N LEU A 382 5.91 -4.04 -8.64
CA LEU A 382 7.11 -4.26 -7.85
C LEU A 382 7.68 -2.96 -7.26
N MET A 383 7.57 -1.85 -8.00
CA MET A 383 7.96 -0.54 -7.50
C MET A 383 7.16 -0.13 -6.25
N ARG A 384 5.82 -0.19 -6.32
CA ARG A 384 4.98 0.19 -5.17
C ARG A 384 5.27 -0.68 -3.95
N LEU A 385 5.54 -1.95 -4.20
CA LEU A 385 5.93 -2.91 -3.19
C LEU A 385 7.30 -2.63 -2.59
N SER A 386 8.33 -2.38 -3.40
CA SER A 386 9.67 -2.11 -2.90
C SER A 386 9.68 -0.83 -2.07
N VAL A 387 8.94 0.19 -2.50
CA VAL A 387 8.74 1.43 -1.74
C VAL A 387 8.03 1.14 -0.41
N PHE A 388 6.94 0.36 -0.43
CA PHE A 388 6.22 -0.01 0.78
C PHE A 388 7.09 -0.80 1.78
N MET A 389 7.82 -1.81 1.32
CA MET A 389 8.72 -2.61 2.16
C MET A 389 9.88 -1.76 2.71
N LEU A 390 10.45 -0.88 1.88
CA LEU A 390 11.49 0.05 2.32
C LEU A 390 10.97 0.98 3.43
N LEU A 391 9.72 1.43 3.35
CA LEU A 391 9.13 2.26 4.38
C LEU A 391 8.90 1.52 5.68
N ILE A 392 8.34 0.30 5.61
CA ILE A 392 8.16 -0.54 6.80
C ILE A 392 9.51 -0.79 7.47
N PHE A 393 10.54 -1.07 6.67
CA PHE A 393 11.90 -1.24 7.15
C PHE A 393 12.43 0.06 7.77
N ALA A 394 12.33 1.19 7.07
CA ALA A 394 12.77 2.51 7.55
C ALA A 394 12.03 2.97 8.81
N VAL A 395 10.79 2.53 9.01
CA VAL A 395 10.00 2.78 10.22
C VAL A 395 10.43 1.84 11.36
N SER A 396 10.84 0.62 11.05
CA SER A 396 11.27 -0.37 12.05
C SER A 396 12.72 -0.15 12.51
N ILE A 397 13.55 0.50 11.68
CA ILE A 397 14.97 0.75 11.97
C ILE A 397 15.18 1.70 13.16
N PRO A 398 14.50 2.85 13.28
CA PRO A 398 14.68 3.76 14.42
C PRO A 398 14.45 3.06 15.74
N ASP A 399 13.41 2.23 15.85
CA ASP A 399 13.14 1.46 17.07
C ASP A 399 14.18 0.36 17.34
N PHE A 400 14.98 -0.03 16.34
CA PHE A 400 16.07 -1.00 16.47
C PHE A 400 17.43 -0.32 16.76
N LEU A 401 17.71 0.82 16.13
CA LEU A 401 18.93 1.60 16.31
C LEU A 401 18.86 2.52 17.54
N PHE A 402 17.66 2.91 17.95
CA PHE A 402 17.40 3.79 19.09
C PHE A 402 16.63 3.10 20.21
N THR A 403 16.49 1.77 20.19
CA THR A 403 16.12 1.05 21.42
C THR A 403 17.14 1.46 22.48
N PRO A 404 16.70 2.06 23.60
CA PRO A 404 17.61 2.49 24.64
C PRO A 404 18.24 1.23 25.25
N GLY A 405 19.45 0.88 24.79
CA GLY A 405 20.40 0.23 25.67
C GLY A 405 20.66 1.16 26.84
N GLU A 406 20.94 0.61 28.02
CA GLU A 406 21.13 1.38 29.25
C GLU A 406 21.94 2.65 28.99
N PRO A 407 21.36 3.85 29.21
CA PRO A 407 22.00 5.09 28.83
C PRO A 407 23.24 5.28 29.69
N THR A 408 24.41 5.10 29.08
CA THR A 408 25.67 5.55 29.70
C THR A 408 25.71 7.07 29.65
N LEU A 409 26.29 7.72 30.67
CA LEU A 409 26.39 9.18 30.79
C LEU A 409 27.05 9.83 29.56
N LEU A 410 27.96 9.10 28.91
CA LEU A 410 28.60 9.45 27.64
C LEU A 410 27.61 9.46 26.46
N SER A 411 26.69 8.49 26.40
CA SER A 411 25.67 8.41 25.35
C SER A 411 24.71 9.59 25.41
N MET A 412 24.30 10.06 26.59
CA MET A 412 23.42 11.24 26.72
C MET A 412 24.05 12.54 26.20
N LEU A 413 25.36 12.74 26.38
CA LEU A 413 26.07 13.94 25.92
C LEU A 413 26.42 13.90 24.43
N LEU A 414 26.77 12.73 23.89
CA LEU A 414 27.15 12.57 22.49
C LEU A 414 25.97 12.24 21.56
N GLU A 415 24.84 11.74 22.08
CA GLU A 415 23.62 11.46 21.30
C GLU A 415 23.15 12.61 20.39
N PRO A 416 23.04 13.87 20.85
CA PRO A 416 22.51 14.94 20.01
C PRO A 416 23.44 15.31 18.85
N ILE A 417 24.75 15.01 18.95
CA ILE A 417 25.76 15.35 17.93
C ILE A 417 26.04 14.15 17.02
N ILE A 418 26.12 12.94 17.57
CA ILE A 418 26.41 11.72 16.81
C ILE A 418 25.20 11.29 15.98
N LYS A 419 23.95 11.47 16.45
CA LYS A 419 22.76 11.02 15.72
C LYS A 419 22.44 11.76 14.40
N PRO A 420 22.63 13.09 14.25
CA PRO A 420 22.33 13.78 12.99
C PRO A 420 23.32 13.46 11.87
N ILE A 421 24.58 13.17 12.19
CA ILE A 421 25.63 12.87 11.19
C ILE A 421 25.27 11.65 10.31
N PRO A 422 24.96 10.45 10.84
CA PRO A 422 24.59 9.30 10.03
C PRO A 422 23.29 9.56 9.25
N ILE A 423 22.32 10.27 9.83
CA ILE A 423 21.08 10.61 9.11
C ILE A 423 21.41 11.51 7.92
N ALA A 424 22.22 12.54 8.11
CA ALA A 424 22.65 13.44 7.05
C ALA A 424 23.46 12.69 5.96
N THR A 425 24.39 11.81 6.34
CA THR A 425 25.15 11.01 5.36
C THR A 425 24.26 10.01 4.62
N PHE A 426 23.27 9.40 5.27
CA PHE A 426 22.27 8.56 4.62
C PHE A 426 21.38 9.36 3.65
N VAL A 427 20.93 10.55 4.04
CA VAL A 427 20.16 11.44 3.16
C VAL A 427 21.00 11.84 1.95
N ILE A 428 22.22 12.34 2.16
CA ILE A 428 23.11 12.77 1.07
C ILE A 428 23.43 11.58 0.15
N SER A 429 23.82 10.43 0.70
CA SER A 429 24.12 9.24 -0.10
C SER A 429 22.91 8.72 -0.88
N SER A 430 21.70 8.77 -0.32
CA SER A 430 20.47 8.37 -1.02
C SER A 430 20.15 9.29 -2.20
N TRP A 431 20.36 10.61 -2.06
CA TRP A 431 20.20 11.57 -3.16
C TRP A 431 21.29 11.42 -4.22
N LEU A 432 22.54 11.16 -3.82
CA LEU A 432 23.63 10.85 -4.76
C LEU A 432 23.35 9.57 -5.55
N ALA A 433 22.83 8.52 -4.88
CA ALA A 433 22.42 7.29 -5.53
C ALA A 433 21.27 7.54 -6.53
N PHE A 434 20.27 8.34 -6.15
CA PHE A 434 19.21 8.76 -7.06
C PHE A 434 19.76 9.51 -8.28
N ALA A 435 20.62 10.52 -8.07
CA ALA A 435 21.23 11.30 -9.14
C ALA A 435 22.08 10.42 -10.09
N ALA A 436 22.85 9.48 -9.54
CA ALA A 436 23.64 8.54 -10.33
C ALA A 436 22.75 7.60 -11.17
N VAL A 437 21.68 7.06 -10.59
CA VAL A 437 20.72 6.19 -11.31
C VAL A 437 19.97 6.98 -12.37
N LEU A 438 19.59 8.23 -12.09
CA LEU A 438 18.94 9.12 -13.03
C LEU A 438 19.88 9.47 -14.20
N TRP A 439 21.12 9.88 -13.90
CA TRP A 439 22.16 10.15 -14.89
C TRP A 439 22.38 8.95 -15.80
N TYR A 440 22.56 7.76 -15.23
CA TYR A 440 22.73 6.53 -15.99
C TYR A 440 21.51 6.25 -16.91
N THR A 441 20.30 6.41 -16.36
CA THR A 441 19.05 6.16 -17.09
C THR A 441 18.88 7.12 -18.26
N CYS A 442 19.14 8.42 -18.06
CA CYS A 442 18.99 9.44 -19.10
C CYS A 442 20.12 9.44 -20.12
N MET A 443 21.37 9.26 -19.68
CA MET A 443 22.55 9.44 -20.55
C MET A 443 23.02 8.17 -21.23
N ARG A 444 22.92 7.00 -20.59
CA ARG A 444 23.55 5.76 -21.10
C ARG A 444 22.58 4.75 -21.71
N ARG A 445 21.27 4.82 -21.41
CA ARG A 445 20.34 3.84 -21.98
C ARG A 445 20.07 4.08 -23.48
N PRO A 446 19.98 3.01 -24.27
CA PRO A 446 19.66 3.11 -25.69
C PRO A 446 18.20 3.57 -25.88
N LEU A 447 18.01 4.63 -26.67
CA LEU A 447 16.71 5.18 -27.06
C LEU A 447 15.86 4.20 -27.89
N VAL A 448 16.53 3.25 -28.57
CA VAL A 448 15.95 2.30 -29.55
C VAL A 448 14.93 1.33 -28.93
N GLY A 449 14.92 1.16 -27.61
CA GLY A 449 13.98 0.26 -26.93
C GLY A 449 12.63 0.85 -26.55
N GLN A 450 12.37 2.14 -26.83
CA GLN A 450 11.14 2.83 -26.41
C GLN A 450 10.05 2.90 -27.49
N SER A 451 10.38 2.81 -28.79
CA SER A 451 9.37 2.85 -29.87
C SER A 451 8.85 1.48 -30.29
N ARG A 452 9.60 0.39 -30.08
CA ARG A 452 9.25 -0.95 -30.60
C ARG A 452 8.18 -1.71 -29.82
N ARG A 453 7.58 -1.13 -28.77
CA ARG A 453 6.57 -1.79 -27.92
C ARG A 453 5.54 -0.79 -27.39
N TYR A 454 5.00 0.03 -28.27
CA TYR A 454 3.66 0.60 -28.11
C TYR A 454 2.74 0.00 -29.15
#